data_AF-A0A3P8J2K8-F1
#
_entry.id   AF-A0A3P8J2K8-F1
#
_cell.length_a   1.000
_cell.length_b   1.000
_cell.length_c   1.000
_cell.angle_alpha   90.00
_cell.angle_beta   90.00
_cell.angle_gamma   90.00
#
_symmetry.space_group_name_H-M   'P 1'
#
loop_
_entity.id
_entity.type
_entity.pdbx_description
1 polymer ?
#
loop_
_entity_poly.entity_id
_entity_poly.type
_entity_poly.pdbx_seq_one_letter_code
_entity_poly.pdbx_strand_id
1 'polypeptide(L)' 'MEQFRPNLVVTGAEAWEEDSWKVIRIGEVTFDVAKPCSRCIFTTVSPERGQKHPSGEPLATLQRFRTAVDNGDVDFGQT' A
#
# COMPACT_ATOMS: atom_id res chain seq x y z
N MET A 1 4.37 8.29 2.95
CA MET A 1 3.00 7.81 2.64
C MET A 1 2.46 8.36 1.33
N GLU A 2 2.73 9.61 0.97
CA GLU A 2 2.18 10.26 -0.24
C GLU A 2 2.42 9.50 -1.55
N GLN A 3 3.57 8.85 -1.69
CA GLN A 3 3.90 7.99 -2.84
C GLN A 3 2.92 6.82 -3.05
N PHE A 4 2.29 6.34 -1.98
CA PHE A 4 1.30 5.24 -2.00
C PHE A 4 -0.14 5.73 -2.15
N ARG A 5 -0.37 7.05 -2.08
CA ARG A 5 -1.66 7.71 -2.31
C ARG A 5 -2.84 7.08 -1.54
N PRO A 6 -2.72 6.85 -0.22
CA PRO A 6 -3.82 6.32 0.57
C PRO A 6 -4.93 7.37 0.74
N ASN A 7 -6.17 6.92 0.93
CA ASN A 7 -7.26 7.80 1.38
C ASN A 7 -7.40 7.81 2.91
N LEU A 8 -7.07 6.70 3.56
CA LEU A 8 -7.13 6.53 5.01
C LEU A 8 -5.76 6.05 5.51
N VAL A 9 -5.27 6.65 6.59
CA VAL A 9 -4.03 6.25 7.26
C VAL A 9 -4.35 6.01 8.73
N VAL A 10 -4.04 4.80 9.21
CA VAL A 10 -4.30 4.37 10.59
C VAL A 10 -2.98 4.38 11.37
N THR A 11 -3.02 4.74 12.65
CA THR A 11 -1.87 4.70 13.56
C THR A 11 -2.19 3.82 14.76
N GLY A 12 -1.16 3.27 15.42
CA GLY A 12 -1.33 2.41 16.60
C GLY A 12 -1.64 0.93 16.29
N ALA A 13 -1.59 0.54 15.01
CA ALA A 13 -1.62 -0.84 14.57
C ALA A 13 -0.21 -1.40 14.41
N GLU A 14 -0.06 -2.71 14.54
CA GLU A 14 1.19 -3.41 14.22
C GLU A 14 1.48 -3.34 12.71
N ALA A 15 2.74 -3.58 12.33
CA ALA A 15 3.13 -3.58 10.92
C ALA A 15 2.32 -4.63 10.13
N TRP A 16 1.67 -4.18 9.05
CA TRP A 16 0.89 -5.02 8.12
C TRP A 16 -0.39 -5.60 8.72
N GLU A 17 -0.81 -5.14 9.89
CA GLU A 17 -2.03 -5.64 10.53
C GLU A 17 -3.26 -5.46 9.63
N GLU A 18 -3.24 -4.45 8.75
CA GLU A 18 -4.30 -4.19 7.78
C GLU A 18 -4.55 -5.33 6.80
N ASP A 19 -3.56 -6.20 6.55
CA ASP A 19 -3.71 -7.34 5.64
C ASP A 19 -4.77 -8.34 6.12
N SER A 20 -5.04 -8.36 7.43
CA SER A 20 -6.04 -9.23 8.05
C SER A 20 -7.43 -8.62 8.13
N TRP A 21 -7.55 -7.30 7.98
CA TRP A 21 -8.82 -6.60 8.17
C TRP A 21 -9.83 -6.98 7.09
N LYS A 22 -11.07 -7.18 7.53
CA LYS A 22 -12.21 -7.47 6.63
C LYS A 22 -13.20 -6.32 6.60
N VAL A 23 -13.35 -5.63 7.73
CA VAL A 23 -14.28 -4.52 7.91
C VAL A 23 -13.60 -3.47 8.76
N ILE A 24 -13.71 -2.21 8.35
CA ILE A 24 -13.23 -1.05 9.11
C ILE A 24 -14.43 -0.16 9.41
N ARG A 25 -14.61 0.23 10.67
CA ARG A 25 -15.65 1.19 11.07
C ARG A 25 -15.01 2.45 11.62
N ILE A 26 -15.39 3.59 11.03
CA ILE A 26 -14.92 4.93 11.43
C ILE A 26 -16.15 5.78 11.75
N GLY A 27 -16.43 5.99 13.03
CA GLY A 27 -17.68 6.62 13.47
C GLY A 27 -18.90 5.80 13.04
N GLU A 28 -19.76 6.40 12.21
CA GLU A 28 -20.97 5.77 11.66
C GLU A 28 -20.74 5.10 10.29
N VAL A 29 -19.58 5.32 9.66
CA VAL A 29 -19.27 4.77 8.34
C VAL A 29 -18.57 3.42 8.47
N THR A 30 -19.02 2.45 7.68
CA THR A 30 -18.43 1.11 7.59
C THR A 30 -17.89 0.87 6.19
N PHE A 31 -16.66 0.35 6.11
CA PHE A 31 -15.97 0.00 4.88
C PHE A 31 -15.70 -1.50 4.89
N ASP A 32 -16.00 -2.17 3.78
CA ASP A 32 -15.51 -3.52 3.52
C ASP A 32 -14.11 -3.42 2.91
N VAL A 33 -13.19 -4.24 3.42
CA VAL A 33 -11.85 -4.38 2.85
C VAL A 33 -11.90 -5.46 1.80
N ALA A 34 -11.83 -5.06 0.53
CA ALA A 34 -12.04 -5.95 -0.60
C ALA A 34 -10.79 -6.79 -0.92
N LYS A 35 -9.61 -6.15 -1.00
CA LYS A 35 -8.37 -6.85 -1.36
C LYS A 35 -7.10 -6.05 -1.06
N PRO A 36 -5.92 -6.72 -1.06
CA PRO A 36 -4.64 -6.03 -1.09
C PRO A 36 -4.50 -5.07 -2.28
N CYS A 37 -3.81 -3.96 -2.04
CA CYS A 37 -3.58 -2.93 -3.04
C CYS A 37 -2.23 -3.15 -3.73
N SER A 38 -2.29 -3.69 -4.95
CA SER A 38 -1.12 -3.92 -5.80
C SER A 38 -0.49 -2.61 -6.26
N ARG A 39 0.83 -2.53 -6.12
CA ARG A 39 1.62 -1.33 -6.37
C ARG A 39 2.37 -1.41 -7.68
N CYS A 40 2.24 -0.36 -8.47
CA CYS A 40 2.95 -0.20 -9.73
C CYS A 40 4.11 0.81 -9.59
N ILE A 41 4.82 1.03 -10.70
CA ILE A 41 5.96 1.96 -10.81
C ILE A 41 5.67 3.38 -10.31
N PHE A 42 4.41 3.79 -10.21
CA PHE A 42 4.03 5.14 -9.80
C PHE A 42 4.42 5.46 -8.35
N THR A 43 4.57 4.44 -7.50
CA THR A 43 5.11 4.62 -6.13
C THR A 43 6.53 5.14 -6.13
N THR A 44 7.28 4.95 -7.22
CA THR A 44 8.68 5.42 -7.34
C THR A 44 8.80 6.90 -7.72
N VAL A 45 7.69 7.56 -8.06
CA VAL A 45 7.69 8.98 -8.45
C VAL A 45 7.60 9.84 -7.18
N SER A 46 8.60 10.69 -6.95
CA SER A 46 8.57 11.69 -5.90
C SER A 46 7.43 12.69 -6.15
N PRO A 47 6.46 12.86 -5.22
CA PRO A 47 5.40 13.84 -5.36
C PRO A 47 5.92 15.28 -5.42
N GLU A 48 7.01 15.58 -4.69
CA GLU A 48 7.62 16.91 -4.65
C GLU A 48 8.36 17.26 -5.95
N ARG A 49 9.10 16.30 -6.52
CA ARG A 49 10.00 16.55 -7.66
C ARG A 49 9.43 16.10 -9.00
N GLY A 50 8.38 15.28 -9.01
CA GLY A 50 7.81 14.68 -10.22
C GLY A 50 8.74 13.70 -10.94
N GLN A 51 9.81 13.23 -10.29
CA GLN A 51 10.83 12.37 -10.90
C GLN A 51 10.81 10.98 -10.27
N LYS A 52 11.07 9.96 -11.10
CA LYS A 52 11.24 8.58 -10.64
C LYS A 52 12.53 8.43 -9.84
N HIS A 53 12.51 7.61 -8.79
CA HIS A 53 13.71 7.22 -8.09
C HIS A 53 14.63 6.42 -9.02
N PRO A 54 15.94 6.74 -9.13
CA PRO A 54 16.83 6.12 -10.10
C PRO A 54 16.99 4.60 -9.91
N SER A 55 16.87 4.11 -8.68
CA SER A 55 16.89 2.68 -8.35
C SER A 55 15.50 2.03 -8.26
N GLY A 56 14.42 2.74 -8.62
CA GLY A 56 13.05 2.21 -8.56
C GLY A 56 12.50 2.01 -7.15
N GLU A 57 13.02 2.72 -6.15
CA GLU A 57 12.51 2.69 -4.78
C GLU A 57 11.21 3.51 -4.66
N PRO A 58 10.26 3.09 -3.79
CA PRO A 58 10.35 1.97 -2.84
C PRO A 58 9.94 0.60 -3.41
N LEU A 59 9.54 0.54 -4.68
CA LEU A 59 8.98 -0.68 -5.28
C LEU A 59 10.01 -1.83 -5.29
N ALA A 60 11.29 -1.53 -5.57
CA ALA A 60 12.37 -2.50 -5.54
C ALA A 60 12.56 -3.16 -4.16
N THR A 61 12.39 -2.39 -3.08
CA THR A 61 12.43 -2.95 -1.71
C THR A 61 11.19 -3.81 -1.42
N LEU A 62 9.99 -3.34 -1.76
CA LEU A 62 8.75 -4.10 -1.53
C LEU A 62 8.75 -5.44 -2.27
N GLN A 63 9.26 -5.49 -3.51
CA GLN A 63 9.37 -6.73 -4.30
C GLN A 63 10.08 -7.88 -3.57
N ARG A 64 10.99 -7.57 -2.63
CA ARG A 64 11.76 -8.58 -1.90
C ARG A 64 10.93 -9.37 -0.88
N PHE A 65 9.83 -8.80 -0.39
CA PHE A 65 9.06 -9.41 0.71
C PHE A 65 7.54 -9.23 0.63
N ARG A 66 7.03 -8.50 -0.36
CA ARG A 66 5.60 -8.22 -0.56
C ARG A 66 5.06 -8.71 -1.90
N THR A 67 5.81 -9.57 -2.58
CA THR A 67 5.33 -10.21 -3.82
C THR A 67 4.37 -11.33 -3.46
N ALA A 68 3.11 -11.19 -3.87
CA ALA A 68 2.06 -12.17 -3.63
C ALA A 68 2.35 -13.47 -4.40
N VAL A 69 2.12 -14.59 -3.73
CA VAL A 69 2.51 -15.92 -4.23
C VAL A 69 1.58 -16.41 -5.35
N ASP A 70 0.34 -15.94 -5.36
CA ASP A 70 -0.72 -16.38 -6.26
C ASP A 70 -0.69 -15.67 -7.62
N ASN A 71 -0.37 -14.36 -7.65
CA ASN A 71 -0.42 -13.55 -8.88
C ASN A 71 0.89 -12.80 -9.19
N GLY A 72 1.85 -12.75 -8.27
CA GLY A 72 3.13 -12.04 -8.46
C GLY A 72 3.05 -10.52 -8.29
N ASP A 73 1.91 -9.97 -7.85
CA ASP A 73 1.75 -8.55 -7.59
C ASP A 73 2.50 -8.13 -6.33
N VAL A 74 2.96 -6.87 -6.28
CA VAL A 74 3.67 -6.31 -5.13
C VAL A 74 2.69 -5.49 -4.30
N ASP A 75 2.29 -6.00 -3.14
CA ASP A 75 1.15 -5.45 -2.40
C ASP A 75 1.58 -4.59 -1.20
N PHE A 76 0.88 -3.46 -1.04
CA PHE A 76 1.03 -2.59 0.14
C PHE A 76 -0.25 -1.83 0.43
N GLY A 77 -0.81 -1.93 1.63
CA GLY A 77 -2.12 -1.37 1.97
C GLY A 77 -3.30 -2.11 1.33
N GLN A 78 -4.51 -1.66 1.62
CA GLN A 78 -5.76 -2.35 1.30
C GLN A 78 -6.73 -1.45 0.51
N THR A 79 -7.62 -2.06 -0.28
CA THR A 79 -8.71 -1.40 -1.04
C THR A 79 -10.04 -2.00 -0.68
#